data_AF-A0A954C618-F1
#
_entry.id   AF-A0A954C618-F1
#
_cell.length_a   1.000
_cell.length_b   1.000
_cell.length_c   1.000
_cell.angle_alpha   90.00
_cell.angle_beta   90.00
_cell.angle_gamma   90.00
#
_symmetry.space_group_name_H-M   'P 1'
#
loop_
_entity.id
_entity.type
_entity.pdbx_description
1 polymer ?
#
loop_
_entity_poly.entity_id
_entity_poly.type
_entity_poly.pdbx_seq_one_letter_code
_entity_poly.pdbx_strand_id
1 'polypeptide(L)'
;MNAAASPVPAPSFPTRFALGAALVAVASAALALALKEAQARTAIAAGGLVACALLALHPGVLRWLRARSPRSLGWIAAGVALWTVVLPAERFDPYMLAIVLTAVLACVHACVPLGGRLTAVAVVVWLCLWLPLDLRWYGWQSRSSPGFFLASEQGYACWALATACLGVLAFGAAGRFDLGIQRASLKAPLLGLAIGLGFGAIAIPVGMATGFLSLKDADPPAASAPATPGAESPAAEDPATPGAEPSAFSARTLRAAGLQLLTFCLIALTIAFPEELFFRGVLDRGLELRWKRPWLALLVSSFLFGLMHWNNRKDLADQITYLGLASLAGIAYGLAFRKGGLLSAIFLHALVDWVWQLAFSK
;
A
#
# COMPACT_ATOMS: atom_id res chain seq x y z
N MET A 1 -36.86 42.76 -16.34
CA MET A 1 -35.60 42.18 -16.87
C MET A 1 -34.88 41.52 -15.72
N ASN A 2 -35.01 40.19 -15.59
CA ASN A 2 -34.28 39.43 -14.56
C ASN A 2 -32.89 39.12 -15.11
N ALA A 3 -31.86 39.77 -14.54
CA ALA A 3 -30.48 39.44 -14.84
C ALA A 3 -30.21 38.00 -14.38
N ALA A 4 -30.11 37.08 -15.33
CA ALA A 4 -29.71 35.71 -15.04
C ALA A 4 -28.32 35.73 -14.40
N ALA A 5 -28.24 35.33 -13.13
CA ALA A 5 -26.98 35.21 -12.43
C ALA A 5 -26.05 34.29 -13.23
N SER A 6 -24.89 34.82 -13.61
CA SER A 6 -23.88 34.02 -14.31
C SER A 6 -23.49 32.86 -13.41
N PRO A 7 -23.47 31.61 -13.92
CA PRO A 7 -23.14 30.45 -13.12
C PRO A 7 -21.75 30.65 -12.51
N VAL A 8 -21.66 30.52 -11.18
CA VAL A 8 -20.37 30.58 -10.47
C VAL A 8 -19.44 29.54 -11.12
N PRO A 9 -18.29 29.94 -11.68
CA PRO A 9 -17.41 29.01 -12.36
C PRO A 9 -16.98 27.95 -11.36
N ALA A 10 -17.20 26.68 -11.71
CA ALA A 10 -16.78 25.56 -10.89
C ALA A 10 -15.29 25.72 -10.55
N PRO A 11 -14.89 25.52 -9.28
CA PRO A 11 -13.51 25.75 -8.86
C PRO A 11 -12.57 24.94 -9.74
N SER A 12 -11.53 25.63 -10.25
CA SER A 12 -10.53 25.01 -11.10
C SER A 12 -9.88 23.81 -10.39
N PHE A 13 -9.40 22.83 -11.14
CA PHE A 13 -8.76 21.62 -10.61
C PHE A 13 -7.72 21.89 -9.48
N PRO A 14 -6.88 22.95 -9.53
CA PRO A 14 -5.98 23.33 -8.44
C PRO A 14 -6.67 23.65 -7.10
N THR A 15 -7.88 24.21 -7.13
CA THR A 15 -8.60 24.62 -5.91
C THR A 15 -9.20 23.41 -5.19
N ARG A 16 -9.77 22.45 -5.94
CA ARG A 16 -10.24 21.17 -5.37
C ARG A 16 -9.07 20.32 -4.84
N PHE A 17 -7.94 20.39 -5.53
CA PHE A 17 -6.67 19.76 -5.14
C PHE A 17 -6.13 20.31 -3.81
N ALA A 18 -6.09 21.64 -3.65
CA ALA A 18 -5.68 22.27 -2.40
C ALA A 18 -6.60 21.89 -1.23
N LEU A 19 -7.91 21.79 -1.49
CA LEU A 19 -8.90 21.44 -0.46
C LEU A 19 -8.74 20.00 0.05
N GLY A 20 -8.54 19.03 -0.85
CA GLY A 20 -8.35 17.62 -0.48
C GLY A 20 -7.05 17.37 0.27
N ALA A 21 -5.94 17.98 -0.20
CA ALA A 21 -4.66 17.90 0.49
C ALA A 21 -4.71 18.58 1.87
N ALA A 22 -5.38 19.74 1.97
CA ALA A 22 -5.59 20.43 3.24
C ALA A 22 -6.43 19.58 4.22
N LEU A 23 -7.48 18.89 3.76
CA LEU A 23 -8.29 18.04 4.62
C LEU A 23 -7.49 16.86 5.19
N VAL A 24 -6.65 16.20 4.38
CA VAL A 24 -5.80 15.10 4.88
C VAL A 24 -4.72 15.64 5.83
N ALA A 25 -4.12 16.79 5.53
CA ALA A 25 -3.15 17.43 6.41
C ALA A 25 -3.77 17.83 7.76
N VAL A 26 -4.98 18.42 7.75
CA VAL A 26 -5.74 18.79 8.95
C VAL A 26 -6.14 17.56 9.76
N ALA A 27 -6.64 16.50 9.11
CA ALA A 27 -6.96 15.25 9.79
C ALA A 27 -5.72 14.58 10.42
N SER A 28 -4.58 14.63 9.72
CA SER A 28 -3.30 14.11 10.22
C SER A 28 -2.78 14.94 11.39
N ALA A 29 -2.93 16.28 11.35
CA ALA A 29 -2.56 17.17 12.44
C ALA A 29 -3.48 16.99 13.67
N ALA A 30 -4.79 16.83 13.47
CA ALA A 30 -5.73 16.55 14.56
C ALA A 30 -5.46 15.20 15.23
N LEU A 31 -5.13 14.16 14.45
CA LEU A 31 -4.71 12.86 14.96
C LEU A 31 -3.39 12.97 15.75
N ALA A 32 -2.46 13.80 15.28
CA ALA A 32 -1.20 14.06 15.97
C ALA A 32 -1.41 14.70 17.36
N LEU A 33 -2.31 15.68 17.45
CA LEU A 33 -2.62 16.37 18.70
C LEU A 33 -3.23 15.43 19.76
N ALA A 34 -3.82 14.31 19.34
CA ALA A 34 -4.38 13.29 20.24
C ALA A 34 -3.37 12.21 20.67
N LEU A 35 -2.17 12.18 20.08
CA LEU A 35 -1.15 11.15 20.30
C LEU A 35 0.04 11.68 21.12
N LYS A 36 0.78 10.79 21.80
CA LYS A 36 2.05 11.16 22.43
C LYS A 36 3.02 11.69 21.36
N GLU A 37 3.97 12.53 21.76
CA GLU A 37 4.80 13.34 20.85
C GLU A 37 5.48 12.54 19.72
N ALA A 38 5.99 11.34 19.99
CA ALA A 38 6.59 10.46 18.97
C ALA A 38 5.56 9.79 18.03
N GLN A 39 4.41 9.38 18.57
CA GLN A 39 3.31 8.79 17.80
C GLN A 39 2.60 9.84 16.93
N ALA A 40 2.54 11.07 17.41
CA ALA A 40 2.01 12.23 16.69
C ALA A 40 2.81 12.54 15.42
N ARG A 41 4.15 12.63 15.55
CA ARG A 41 5.06 12.85 14.41
C ARG A 41 4.93 11.75 13.36
N THR A 42 4.82 10.50 13.82
CA THR A 42 4.59 9.32 12.96
C THR A 42 3.28 9.43 12.19
N ALA A 43 2.19 9.73 12.88
CA ALA A 43 0.86 9.82 12.28
C ALA A 43 0.80 10.95 11.22
N ILE A 44 1.44 12.09 11.50
CA ILE A 44 1.57 13.20 10.53
C ILE A 44 2.37 12.76 9.31
N ALA A 45 3.54 12.13 9.53
CA ALA A 45 4.41 11.69 8.44
C ALA A 45 3.70 10.67 7.54
N ALA A 46 3.09 9.65 8.13
CA ALA A 46 2.34 8.62 7.44
C ALA A 46 1.11 9.20 6.72
N GLY A 47 0.34 10.08 7.38
CA GLY A 47 -0.83 10.73 6.79
C GLY A 47 -0.49 11.61 5.59
N GLY A 48 0.62 12.35 5.66
CA GLY A 48 1.15 13.11 4.53
C GLY A 48 1.55 12.23 3.35
N LEU A 49 2.24 11.11 3.61
CA LEU A 49 2.64 10.15 2.57
C LEU A 49 1.44 9.43 1.95
N VAL A 50 0.44 9.07 2.75
CA VAL A 50 -0.85 8.54 2.29
C VAL A 50 -1.53 9.56 1.36
N ALA A 51 -1.59 10.83 1.75
CA ALA A 51 -2.14 11.88 0.90
C ALA A 51 -1.39 11.95 -0.43
N CYS A 52 -0.05 11.98 -0.40
CA CYS A 52 0.78 12.00 -1.60
C CYS A 52 0.54 10.79 -2.49
N ALA A 53 0.45 9.57 -1.93
CA ALA A 53 0.20 8.34 -2.66
C ALA A 53 -1.18 8.36 -3.35
N LEU A 54 -2.23 8.73 -2.62
CA LEU A 54 -3.58 8.85 -3.16
C LEU A 54 -3.66 9.92 -4.26
N LEU A 55 -2.98 11.05 -4.07
CA LEU A 55 -2.87 12.10 -5.07
C LEU A 55 -2.12 11.61 -6.32
N ALA A 56 -1.05 10.84 -6.14
CA ALA A 56 -0.25 10.27 -7.22
C ALA A 56 -1.07 9.31 -8.11
N LEU A 57 -2.07 8.64 -7.54
CA LEU A 57 -3.03 7.80 -8.27
C LEU A 57 -4.09 8.60 -9.04
N HIS A 58 -4.24 9.90 -8.82
CA HIS A 58 -5.25 10.71 -9.50
C HIS A 58 -4.77 11.15 -10.90
N PRO A 59 -5.46 10.81 -12.00
CA PRO A 59 -5.00 11.13 -13.36
C PRO A 59 -4.78 12.63 -13.61
N GLY A 60 -5.57 13.50 -12.96
CA GLY A 60 -5.40 14.94 -13.05
C GLY A 60 -4.12 15.46 -12.39
N VAL A 61 -3.70 14.84 -11.28
CA VAL A 61 -2.44 15.21 -10.60
C VAL A 61 -1.27 14.76 -11.46
N LEU A 62 -1.34 13.56 -12.04
CA LEU A 62 -0.30 13.09 -12.95
C LEU A 62 -0.15 13.98 -14.19
N ARG A 63 -1.26 14.45 -14.79
CA ARG A 63 -1.22 15.45 -15.87
C ARG A 63 -0.57 16.76 -15.41
N TRP A 64 -0.92 17.24 -14.22
CA TRP A 64 -0.33 18.45 -13.65
C TRP A 64 1.17 18.29 -13.40
N LEU A 65 1.62 17.14 -12.90
CA LEU A 65 3.03 16.82 -12.68
C LEU A 65 3.80 16.74 -14.01
N ARG A 66 3.24 16.08 -15.03
CA ARG A 66 3.84 15.97 -16.37
C ARG A 66 4.03 17.33 -17.07
N ALA A 67 3.25 18.34 -16.68
CA ALA A 67 3.38 19.71 -17.18
C ALA A 67 4.48 20.52 -16.47
N ARG A 68 5.13 19.96 -15.43
CA ARG A 68 6.19 20.63 -14.68
C ARG A 68 7.55 20.45 -15.37
N SER A 69 8.45 21.41 -15.14
CA SER A 69 9.84 21.28 -15.58
C SER A 69 10.55 20.16 -14.80
N PRO A 70 11.58 19.51 -15.37
CA PRO A 70 12.39 18.53 -14.63
C PRO A 70 12.94 19.07 -13.31
N ARG A 71 13.36 20.34 -13.28
CA ARG A 71 13.84 21.01 -12.06
C ARG A 71 12.77 21.08 -10.97
N SER A 72 11.53 21.43 -11.34
CA SER A 72 10.41 21.45 -10.40
C SER A 72 10.09 20.05 -9.85
N LEU A 73 10.15 19.02 -10.72
CA LEU A 73 9.96 17.63 -10.29
C LEU A 73 11.06 17.17 -9.34
N GLY A 74 12.32 17.55 -9.60
CA GLY A 74 13.43 17.30 -8.69
C GLY A 74 13.22 17.89 -7.30
N TRP A 75 12.72 19.14 -7.20
CA TRP A 75 12.41 19.76 -5.91
C TRP A 75 11.27 19.06 -5.17
N ILE A 76 10.22 18.64 -5.88
CA ILE A 76 9.12 17.87 -5.28
C ILE A 76 9.65 16.53 -4.75
N ALA A 77 10.45 15.82 -5.56
CA ALA A 77 11.02 14.54 -5.18
C ALA A 77 11.99 14.68 -3.98
N ALA A 78 12.84 15.71 -3.98
CA ALA A 78 13.70 16.04 -2.84
C ALA A 78 12.89 16.37 -1.58
N GLY A 79 11.77 17.08 -1.71
CA GLY A 79 10.85 17.35 -0.59
C GLY A 79 10.24 16.06 -0.01
N VAL A 80 9.77 15.15 -0.86
CA VAL A 80 9.27 13.82 -0.44
C VAL A 80 10.37 13.01 0.24
N ALA A 81 11.57 12.95 -0.33
CA ALA A 81 12.69 12.24 0.26
C ALA A 81 13.11 12.85 1.60
N LEU A 82 13.22 14.18 1.70
CA LEU A 82 13.58 14.86 2.95
C LEU A 82 12.53 14.63 4.04
N TRP A 83 11.24 14.68 3.69
CA TRP A 83 10.13 14.39 4.61
C TRP A 83 10.24 12.99 5.24
N THR A 84 10.75 12.03 4.47
CA THR A 84 10.88 10.62 4.91
C THR A 84 12.08 10.37 5.81
N VAL A 85 13.06 11.27 5.77
CA VAL A 85 14.36 11.12 6.47
C VAL A 85 14.44 11.98 7.72
N VAL A 86 13.89 13.21 7.66
CA VAL A 86 14.05 14.20 8.74
C VAL A 86 13.09 13.94 9.90
N LEU A 87 11.94 13.32 9.66
CA LEU A 87 10.93 13.10 10.70
C LEU A 87 11.20 11.90 11.64
N PRO A 88 11.85 10.80 11.21
CA PRO A 88 12.03 9.63 12.08
C PRO A 88 13.44 9.39 12.66
N ALA A 89 14.47 10.16 12.28
CA ALA A 89 15.85 9.82 12.64
C ALA A 89 16.30 10.43 13.99
N GLU A 90 16.18 9.67 15.09
CA GLU A 90 16.79 10.05 16.38
C GLU A 90 18.27 9.61 16.50
N ARG A 91 18.73 8.70 15.63
CA ARG A 91 20.12 8.19 15.59
C ARG A 91 20.57 7.92 14.16
N PHE A 92 21.87 8.06 13.92
CA PHE A 92 22.50 7.71 12.64
C PHE A 92 22.42 6.20 12.40
N ASP A 93 21.99 5.81 11.21
CA ASP A 93 22.00 4.43 10.75
C ASP A 93 22.59 4.37 9.31
N PRO A 94 23.65 3.58 9.08
CA PRO A 94 24.25 3.44 7.75
C PRO A 94 23.28 2.87 6.70
N TYR A 95 22.28 2.08 7.09
CA TYR A 95 21.26 1.58 6.15
C TYR A 95 20.30 2.69 5.74
N MET A 96 19.87 3.52 6.70
CA MET A 96 19.14 4.75 6.39
C MET A 96 19.95 5.63 5.44
N LEU A 97 21.24 5.84 5.67
CA LEU A 97 22.09 6.59 4.74
C LEU A 97 22.08 5.97 3.33
N ALA A 98 22.20 4.65 3.20
CA ALA A 98 22.12 3.98 1.91
C ALA A 98 20.75 4.19 1.22
N ILE A 99 19.65 4.10 1.97
CA ILE A 99 18.30 4.38 1.47
C ILE A 99 18.20 5.84 1.01
N VAL A 100 18.69 6.78 1.82
CA VAL A 100 18.68 8.22 1.49
C VAL A 100 19.51 8.52 0.26
N LEU A 101 20.73 8.00 0.17
CA LEU A 101 21.58 8.16 -0.99
C LEU A 101 20.92 7.57 -2.23
N THR A 102 20.28 6.40 -2.10
CA THR A 102 19.55 5.78 -3.22
C THR A 102 18.31 6.58 -3.60
N ALA A 103 17.58 7.13 -2.64
CA ALA A 103 16.45 8.02 -2.89
C ALA A 103 16.89 9.32 -3.57
N VAL A 104 18.02 9.90 -3.15
CA VAL A 104 18.64 11.07 -3.80
C VAL A 104 19.07 10.73 -5.23
N LEU A 105 19.71 9.58 -5.44
CA LEU A 105 20.06 9.11 -6.79
C LEU A 105 18.81 8.87 -7.64
N ALA A 106 17.73 8.33 -7.06
CA ALA A 106 16.44 8.19 -7.73
C ALA A 106 15.84 9.55 -8.08
N CYS A 107 15.95 10.57 -7.21
CA CYS A 107 15.55 11.96 -7.48
C CYS A 107 16.39 12.60 -8.59
N VAL A 108 17.72 12.40 -8.59
CA VAL A 108 18.61 12.88 -9.66
C VAL A 108 18.28 12.19 -10.97
N HIS A 109 18.04 10.88 -10.94
CA HIS A 109 17.65 10.10 -12.12
C HIS A 109 16.24 10.48 -12.60
N ALA A 110 15.32 10.84 -11.70
CA ALA A 110 14.01 11.39 -12.05
C ALA A 110 14.13 12.70 -12.83
N CYS A 111 15.20 13.47 -12.64
CA CYS A 111 15.47 14.68 -13.44
C CYS A 111 16.00 14.37 -14.85
N VAL A 112 16.39 13.12 -15.13
CA VAL A 112 16.89 12.71 -16.45
C VAL A 112 15.71 12.29 -17.33
N PRO A 113 15.46 12.97 -18.47
CA PRO A 113 14.37 12.58 -19.36
C PRO A 113 14.64 11.20 -19.95
N LEU A 114 13.86 10.20 -19.53
CA LEU A 114 13.97 8.82 -20.00
C LEU A 114 13.38 8.58 -21.39
N GLY A 115 12.72 9.59 -21.97
CA GLY A 115 12.10 9.48 -23.30
C GLY A 115 11.10 8.31 -23.41
N GLY A 116 10.45 7.94 -22.30
CA GLY A 116 9.52 6.81 -22.24
C GLY A 116 10.16 5.42 -22.36
N ARG A 117 11.49 5.30 -22.26
CA ARG A 117 12.19 4.00 -22.31
C ARG A 117 12.69 3.61 -20.93
N LEU A 118 12.43 2.36 -20.53
CA LEU A 118 13.04 1.77 -19.35
C LEU A 118 14.51 1.42 -19.67
N THR A 119 15.45 2.04 -18.97
CA THR A 119 16.88 1.73 -19.08
C THR A 119 17.28 0.70 -18.02
N ALA A 120 18.33 -0.08 -18.29
CA ALA A 120 18.87 -1.01 -17.29
C ALA A 120 19.29 -0.28 -16.00
N VAL A 121 19.86 0.93 -16.14
CA VAL A 121 20.21 1.80 -15.01
C VAL A 121 18.98 2.16 -14.18
N ALA A 122 17.85 2.52 -14.82
CA ALA A 122 16.62 2.81 -14.12
C ALA A 122 16.11 1.60 -13.32
N VAL A 123 16.17 0.39 -13.90
CA VAL A 123 15.80 -0.85 -13.21
C VAL A 123 16.69 -1.10 -12.02
N VAL A 124 18.02 -0.98 -12.17
CA VAL A 124 18.99 -1.21 -11.09
C VAL A 124 18.79 -0.19 -9.96
N VAL A 125 18.69 1.11 -10.27
CA VAL A 125 18.45 2.15 -9.26
C VAL A 125 17.19 1.85 -8.46
N TRP A 126 16.13 1.40 -9.13
CA TRP A 126 14.87 1.08 -8.46
C TRP A 126 14.91 -0.22 -7.67
N LEU A 127 15.55 -1.26 -8.19
CA LEU A 127 15.80 -2.48 -7.42
C LEU A 127 16.64 -2.15 -6.18
N CYS A 128 17.66 -1.30 -6.28
CA CYS A 128 18.45 -0.86 -5.13
C CYS A 128 17.65 -0.03 -4.12
N LEU A 129 16.63 0.71 -4.56
CA LEU A 129 15.72 1.44 -3.67
C LEU A 129 14.75 0.48 -2.97
N TRP A 130 14.33 -0.56 -3.69
CA TRP A 130 13.32 -1.52 -3.25
C TRP A 130 13.90 -2.66 -2.37
N LEU A 131 15.09 -3.16 -2.70
CA LEU A 131 15.76 -4.27 -2.02
C LEU A 131 15.90 -4.07 -0.50
N PRO A 132 16.36 -2.91 0.01
CA PRO A 132 16.44 -2.67 1.45
C PRO A 132 15.08 -2.71 2.15
N LEU A 133 14.02 -2.33 1.43
CA LEU A 133 12.66 -2.19 1.90
C LEU A 133 12.01 -3.58 2.05
N ASP A 134 12.16 -4.40 1.01
CA ASP A 134 11.43 -5.67 0.85
C ASP A 134 12.18 -6.87 1.43
N LEU A 135 13.53 -6.85 1.42
CA LEU A 135 14.31 -7.86 2.16
C LEU A 135 14.20 -7.73 3.67
N ARG A 136 13.43 -6.73 4.15
CA ARG A 136 13.25 -6.39 5.55
C ARG A 136 14.58 -6.36 6.28
N TRP A 137 15.65 -5.87 5.61
CA TRP A 137 17.01 -5.82 6.17
C TRP A 137 17.03 -5.05 7.49
N TYR A 138 16.06 -4.16 7.69
CA TYR A 138 15.80 -3.45 8.93
C TYR A 138 15.24 -4.31 10.09
N GLY A 139 14.42 -5.32 9.80
CA GLY A 139 13.74 -6.14 10.79
C GLY A 139 14.64 -7.13 11.53
N TRP A 140 15.80 -7.49 10.95
CA TRP A 140 16.75 -8.40 11.59
C TRP A 140 17.54 -7.72 12.71
N GLN A 141 17.90 -6.45 12.53
CA GLN A 141 18.67 -5.68 13.52
C GLN A 141 17.80 -5.11 14.67
N SER A 142 16.47 -5.13 14.50
CA SER A 142 15.53 -4.46 15.41
C SER A 142 15.02 -5.27 16.58
N ARG A 143 15.08 -6.61 16.52
CA ARG A 143 14.70 -7.45 17.65
C ARG A 143 15.55 -7.17 18.91
N SER A 144 16.71 -6.55 18.73
CA SER A 144 17.66 -6.19 19.79
C SER A 144 17.57 -4.75 20.29
N SER A 145 16.77 -3.86 19.67
CA SER A 145 16.74 -2.43 20.01
C SER A 145 15.31 -1.89 20.14
N PRO A 146 14.69 -1.99 21.34
CA PRO A 146 13.38 -1.40 21.61
C PRO A 146 13.47 0.12 21.48
N GLY A 147 12.73 0.70 20.54
CA GLY A 147 12.66 2.16 20.33
C GLY A 147 12.96 2.63 18.92
N PHE A 148 13.39 1.75 18.01
CA PHE A 148 13.68 2.16 16.65
C PHE A 148 12.43 2.15 15.75
N PHE A 149 12.00 3.33 15.31
CA PHE A 149 10.74 3.54 14.57
C PHE A 149 10.70 2.86 13.19
N LEU A 150 11.78 2.92 12.41
CA LEU A 150 11.83 2.31 11.07
C LEU A 150 11.87 0.78 11.08
N ALA A 151 12.02 0.20 12.27
CA ALA A 151 12.18 -1.21 12.52
C ALA A 151 10.84 -1.91 12.84
N SER A 152 9.77 -1.13 12.96
CA SER A 152 8.40 -1.59 13.12
C SER A 152 7.72 -1.74 11.76
N GLU A 153 6.63 -2.51 11.71
CA GLU A 153 5.74 -2.61 10.52
C GLU A 153 5.29 -1.21 10.00
N GLN A 154 5.23 -0.21 10.89
CA GLN A 154 4.89 1.17 10.55
C GLN A 154 6.00 1.87 9.74
N GLY A 155 7.26 1.55 10.05
CA GLY A 155 8.43 2.03 9.32
C GLY A 155 8.44 1.56 7.87
N TYR A 156 8.13 0.27 7.67
CA TYR A 156 7.96 -0.32 6.34
C TYR A 156 6.89 0.43 5.54
N ALA A 157 5.70 0.61 6.11
CA ALA A 157 4.58 1.30 5.44
C ALA A 157 4.93 2.72 5.00
N CYS A 158 5.58 3.51 5.86
CA CYS A 158 6.03 4.86 5.50
C CYS A 158 7.03 4.85 4.35
N TRP A 159 8.04 3.97 4.40
CA TRP A 159 9.03 3.87 3.33
C TRP A 159 8.44 3.35 2.02
N ALA A 160 7.53 2.38 2.09
CA ALA A 160 6.85 1.84 0.91
C ALA A 160 6.05 2.96 0.21
N LEU A 161 5.31 3.77 0.97
CA LEU A 161 4.58 4.92 0.43
C LEU A 161 5.50 5.99 -0.16
N ALA A 162 6.60 6.31 0.52
CA ALA A 162 7.60 7.24 0.04
C ALA A 162 8.18 6.79 -1.30
N THR A 163 8.61 5.53 -1.35
CA THR A 163 9.15 4.88 -2.53
C THR A 163 8.13 4.88 -3.66
N ALA A 164 6.86 4.59 -3.38
CA ALA A 164 5.80 4.67 -4.38
C ALA A 164 5.62 6.11 -4.91
N CYS A 165 5.62 7.11 -4.05
CA CYS A 165 5.54 8.52 -4.46
C CYS A 165 6.71 8.92 -5.37
N LEU A 166 7.94 8.54 -4.99
CA LEU A 166 9.13 8.74 -5.82
C LEU A 166 9.01 8.01 -7.16
N GLY A 167 8.38 6.83 -7.19
CA GLY A 167 8.16 6.06 -8.41
C GLY A 167 7.22 6.75 -9.38
N VAL A 168 6.13 7.31 -8.87
CA VAL A 168 5.21 8.10 -9.69
C VAL A 168 5.88 9.37 -10.21
N LEU A 169 6.68 10.06 -9.41
CA LEU A 169 7.43 11.24 -9.84
C LEU A 169 8.47 10.92 -10.91
N ALA A 170 9.28 9.89 -10.68
CA ALA A 170 10.37 9.50 -11.57
C ALA A 170 9.86 8.94 -12.89
N PHE A 171 8.98 7.94 -12.85
CA PHE A 171 8.53 7.27 -14.06
C PHE A 171 7.28 7.90 -14.64
N GLY A 172 6.26 8.11 -13.82
CA GLY A 172 4.97 8.62 -14.26
C GLY A 172 5.04 10.05 -14.78
N ALA A 173 5.64 10.94 -14.00
CA ALA A 173 5.71 12.36 -14.32
C ALA A 173 6.91 12.69 -15.22
N ALA A 174 8.13 12.46 -14.74
CA ALA A 174 9.34 12.88 -15.46
C ALA A 174 9.66 11.96 -16.65
N GLY A 175 9.62 10.65 -16.44
CA GLY A 175 9.81 9.65 -17.49
C GLY A 175 8.66 9.58 -18.50
N ARG A 176 7.51 10.22 -18.19
CA ARG A 176 6.25 10.16 -18.95
C ARG A 176 5.80 8.73 -19.25
N PHE A 177 6.18 7.80 -18.38
CA PHE A 177 5.85 6.40 -18.47
C PHE A 177 4.36 6.21 -18.18
N ASP A 178 3.70 5.33 -18.93
CA ASP A 178 2.35 4.94 -18.62
C ASP A 178 2.37 3.85 -17.53
N LEU A 179 2.09 4.27 -16.31
CA LEU A 179 2.04 3.40 -15.13
C LEU A 179 0.75 2.56 -15.07
N GLY A 180 -0.11 2.63 -16.08
CA GLY A 180 -1.40 1.95 -16.09
C GLY A 180 -2.40 2.54 -15.08
N ILE A 181 -2.19 3.78 -14.64
CA ILE A 181 -3.10 4.50 -13.75
C ILE A 181 -4.33 4.92 -14.56
N GLN A 182 -5.37 4.09 -14.50
CA GLN A 182 -6.66 4.34 -15.15
C GLN A 182 -7.65 4.97 -14.16
N ARG A 183 -8.71 5.58 -14.70
CA ARG A 183 -9.81 6.08 -13.86
C ARG A 183 -10.46 4.90 -13.13
N ALA A 184 -10.71 5.06 -11.83
CA ALA A 184 -11.41 4.07 -11.04
C ALA A 184 -12.71 3.64 -11.74
N SER A 185 -12.88 2.34 -11.90
CA SER A 185 -14.05 1.71 -12.50
C SER A 185 -14.53 0.59 -11.58
N LEU A 186 -15.85 0.45 -11.43
CA LEU A 186 -16.44 -0.68 -10.70
C LEU A 186 -16.12 -2.04 -11.34
N LYS A 187 -15.66 -2.06 -12.59
CA LYS A 187 -15.19 -3.28 -13.27
C LYS A 187 -13.87 -3.79 -12.70
N ALA A 188 -13.02 -2.89 -12.18
CA ALA A 188 -11.72 -3.25 -11.63
C ALA A 188 -11.80 -4.25 -10.47
N PRO A 189 -12.60 -4.02 -9.40
CA PRO A 189 -12.72 -4.98 -8.31
C PRO A 189 -13.38 -6.29 -8.73
N LEU A 190 -14.37 -6.27 -9.62
CA LEU A 190 -15.01 -7.49 -10.14
C LEU A 190 -14.04 -8.36 -10.94
N LEU A 191 -13.23 -7.73 -11.79
CA LEU A 191 -12.18 -8.40 -12.54
C LEU A 191 -11.10 -8.95 -11.61
N GLY A 192 -10.68 -8.17 -10.62
CA GLY A 192 -9.76 -8.61 -9.57
C GLY A 192 -10.30 -9.85 -8.88
N LEU A 193 -11.53 -9.81 -8.38
CA LEU A 193 -12.20 -10.95 -7.74
C LEU A 193 -12.22 -12.20 -8.64
N ALA A 194 -12.63 -12.06 -9.90
CA ALA A 194 -12.69 -13.19 -10.83
C ALA A 194 -11.32 -13.85 -11.06
N ILE A 195 -10.26 -13.05 -11.23
CA ILE A 195 -8.88 -13.56 -11.36
C ILE A 195 -8.41 -14.16 -10.03
N GLY A 196 -8.76 -13.53 -8.91
CA GLY A 196 -8.42 -14.01 -7.57
C GLY A 196 -9.02 -15.37 -7.24
N LEU A 197 -10.26 -15.62 -7.66
CA LEU A 197 -10.87 -16.95 -7.53
C LEU A 197 -10.11 -18.01 -8.34
N GLY A 198 -9.71 -17.68 -9.58
CA GLY A 198 -8.89 -18.57 -10.41
C GLY A 198 -7.52 -18.86 -9.81
N PHE A 199 -6.87 -17.83 -9.25
CA PHE A 199 -5.61 -17.97 -8.51
C PHE A 199 -5.80 -18.84 -7.26
N GLY A 200 -6.81 -18.55 -6.43
CA GLY A 200 -7.10 -19.27 -5.20
C GLY A 200 -7.38 -20.75 -5.42
N ALA A 201 -8.08 -21.09 -6.52
CA ALA A 201 -8.34 -22.49 -6.91
C ALA A 201 -7.06 -23.30 -7.17
N ILE A 202 -5.93 -22.64 -7.44
CA ILE A 202 -4.62 -23.29 -7.64
C ILE A 202 -3.76 -23.15 -6.39
N ALA A 203 -3.63 -21.94 -5.87
CA ALA A 203 -2.72 -21.61 -4.79
C ALA A 203 -3.11 -22.26 -3.46
N ILE A 204 -4.40 -22.35 -3.14
CA ILE A 204 -4.88 -22.93 -1.88
C ILE A 204 -4.57 -24.44 -1.83
N PRO A 205 -4.95 -25.27 -2.84
CA PRO A 205 -4.59 -26.69 -2.82
C PRO A 205 -3.08 -26.93 -2.78
N VAL A 206 -2.30 -26.18 -3.56
CA VAL A 206 -0.83 -26.30 -3.55
C VAL A 206 -0.28 -25.96 -2.16
N GLY A 207 -0.70 -24.85 -1.58
CA GLY A 207 -0.29 -24.45 -0.23
C GLY A 207 -0.70 -25.49 0.82
N MET A 208 -1.91 -26.03 0.79
CA MET A 208 -2.28 -27.08 1.74
C MET A 208 -1.45 -28.36 1.54
N ALA A 209 -1.21 -28.78 0.30
CA ALA A 209 -0.47 -30.00 -0.02
C ALA A 209 1.01 -29.94 0.39
N THR A 210 1.64 -28.75 0.35
CA THR A 210 3.02 -28.58 0.80
C THR A 210 3.15 -28.32 2.31
N GLY A 211 2.02 -28.30 3.04
CA GLY A 211 1.98 -27.77 4.41
C GLY A 211 2.20 -26.24 4.47
N PHE A 212 2.26 -25.58 3.30
CA PHE A 212 2.18 -24.14 2.96
C PHE A 212 1.18 -23.30 3.76
N LEU A 213 0.00 -23.86 3.87
CA LEU A 213 -1.20 -23.21 4.35
C LEU A 213 -1.87 -24.15 5.33
N SER A 214 -2.20 -23.63 6.50
CA SER A 214 -3.13 -24.27 7.43
C SER A 214 -4.32 -23.35 7.60
N LEU A 215 -5.53 -23.90 7.64
CA LEU A 215 -6.70 -23.09 8.01
C LEU A 215 -6.50 -22.61 9.45
N LYS A 216 -6.84 -21.35 9.73
CA LYS A 216 -6.92 -20.90 11.12
C LYS A 216 -8.02 -21.70 11.80
N ASP A 217 -7.72 -22.24 12.97
CA ASP A 217 -8.76 -22.77 13.84
C ASP A 217 -9.77 -21.65 14.11
N ALA A 218 -11.06 -21.98 14.07
CA ALA A 218 -12.05 -21.04 14.56
C ALA A 218 -11.73 -20.82 16.04
N ASP A 219 -11.47 -19.57 16.45
CA ASP A 219 -11.33 -19.24 17.86
C ASP A 219 -12.54 -19.86 18.58
N PRO A 220 -12.32 -20.66 19.64
CA PRO A 220 -13.44 -21.21 20.39
C PRO A 220 -14.32 -20.04 20.82
N PRO A 221 -15.66 -20.13 20.67
CA PRO A 221 -16.56 -19.03 20.99
C PRO A 221 -16.20 -18.55 22.38
N ALA A 222 -15.81 -17.27 22.49
CA ALA A 222 -15.22 -16.70 23.69
C ALA A 222 -15.96 -17.24 24.91
N ALA A 223 -15.30 -18.13 25.66
CA ALA A 223 -15.94 -18.85 26.74
C ALA A 223 -16.63 -17.81 27.61
N SER A 224 -17.96 -17.94 27.74
CA SER A 224 -18.78 -17.04 28.53
C SER A 224 -18.06 -16.83 29.85
N ALA A 225 -17.67 -15.58 30.14
CA ALA A 225 -16.92 -15.24 31.33
C ALA A 225 -17.55 -15.96 32.52
N PRO A 226 -16.78 -16.66 33.37
CA PRO A 226 -17.33 -17.42 34.47
C PRO A 226 -18.26 -16.51 35.26
N ALA A 227 -19.53 -16.89 35.33
CA ALA A 227 -20.54 -16.15 36.07
C ALA A 227 -20.00 -15.95 37.49
N THR A 228 -19.68 -14.70 37.83
CA THR A 228 -19.23 -14.34 39.17
C THR A 228 -20.33 -14.76 40.15
N PRO A 229 -20.11 -15.78 40.99
CA PRO A 229 -21.11 -16.22 41.96
C PRO A 229 -21.08 -15.21 43.10
N GLY A 230 -22.15 -14.42 43.26
CA GLY A 230 -22.31 -13.57 44.44
C GLY A 230 -22.87 -12.16 44.23
N ALA A 231 -23.33 -11.77 43.04
CA ALA A 231 -24.06 -10.51 42.89
C ALA A 231 -25.51 -10.69 43.38
N GLU A 232 -25.80 -10.17 44.57
CA GLU A 232 -27.13 -10.08 45.17
C GLU A 232 -28.14 -9.43 44.21
N SER A 233 -29.35 -10.01 44.17
CA SER A 233 -30.48 -9.56 43.36
C SER A 233 -30.94 -8.16 43.79
N PRO A 234 -30.84 -7.11 42.95
CA PRO A 234 -31.53 -5.86 43.21
C PRO A 234 -33.02 -6.03 42.89
N ALA A 235 -33.84 -5.38 43.71
CA ALA A 235 -35.29 -5.39 43.66
C ALA A 235 -35.85 -4.89 42.32
N ALA A 236 -37.07 -5.36 42.02
CA ALA A 236 -37.83 -5.09 40.81
C ALA A 236 -37.91 -3.59 40.47
N GLU A 237 -37.36 -3.21 39.31
CA GLU A 237 -37.65 -1.95 38.64
C GLU A 237 -38.56 -2.15 37.42
N ASP A 238 -39.49 -1.20 37.34
CA ASP A 238 -40.63 -0.91 36.47
C ASP A 238 -40.57 -1.34 34.98
N PRO A 239 -41.64 -1.93 34.40
CA PRO A 239 -41.68 -2.34 33.00
C PRO A 239 -42.32 -1.27 32.12
N ALA A 240 -41.59 -0.24 31.70
CA ALA A 240 -42.00 0.57 30.53
C ALA A 240 -40.91 1.51 30.02
N THR A 241 -40.09 1.06 29.07
CA THR A 241 -39.59 1.95 28.01
C THR A 241 -39.25 1.15 26.75
N PRO A 242 -40.09 1.22 25.69
CA PRO A 242 -39.79 0.61 24.40
C PRO A 242 -38.84 1.54 23.63
N GLY A 243 -37.60 1.62 24.09
CA GLY A 243 -36.49 2.21 23.37
C GLY A 243 -35.48 1.11 23.08
N ALA A 244 -35.61 0.43 21.95
CA ALA A 244 -34.68 -0.62 21.54
C ALA A 244 -33.29 -0.01 21.30
N GLU A 245 -32.48 0.08 22.35
CA GLU A 245 -31.03 0.22 22.27
C GLU A 245 -30.54 -0.76 21.21
N PRO A 246 -29.80 -0.32 20.16
CA PRO A 246 -29.24 -1.22 19.18
C PRO A 246 -28.46 -2.29 19.93
N SER A 247 -28.93 -3.54 19.86
CA SER A 247 -28.38 -4.63 20.66
C SER A 247 -26.85 -4.59 20.60
N ALA A 248 -26.16 -4.69 21.74
CA ALA A 248 -24.69 -4.59 21.82
C ALA A 248 -23.95 -5.53 20.84
N PHE A 249 -24.65 -6.53 20.29
CA PHE A 249 -24.23 -7.36 19.16
C PHE A 249 -24.02 -6.57 17.85
N SER A 250 -24.94 -5.68 17.47
CA SER A 250 -24.84 -4.85 16.25
C SER A 250 -23.65 -3.89 16.32
N ALA A 251 -23.42 -3.25 17.47
CA ALA A 251 -22.28 -2.34 17.67
C ALA A 251 -20.92 -3.06 17.56
N ARG A 252 -20.79 -4.26 18.16
CA ARG A 252 -19.59 -5.09 18.04
C ARG A 252 -19.33 -5.54 16.61
N THR A 253 -20.38 -5.98 15.91
CA THR A 253 -20.29 -6.43 14.52
C THR A 253 -19.87 -5.29 13.59
N LEU A 254 -20.50 -4.11 13.72
CA LEU A 254 -20.13 -2.92 12.93
C LEU A 254 -18.70 -2.47 13.20
N ARG A 255 -18.25 -2.50 14.46
CA ARG A 255 -16.85 -2.18 14.82
C ARG A 255 -15.88 -3.18 14.19
N ALA A 256 -16.17 -4.47 14.26
CA ALA A 256 -15.34 -5.51 13.65
C ALA A 256 -15.26 -5.35 12.12
N ALA A 257 -16.40 -5.15 11.45
CA ALA A 257 -16.45 -4.90 10.02
C ALA A 257 -15.68 -3.63 9.63
N GLY A 258 -15.81 -2.55 10.40
CA GLY A 258 -15.07 -1.31 10.20
C GLY A 258 -13.56 -1.50 10.32
N LEU A 259 -13.10 -2.28 11.29
CA LEU A 259 -11.67 -2.61 11.46
C LEU A 259 -11.14 -3.47 10.30
N GLN A 260 -11.92 -4.42 9.79
CA GLN A 260 -11.53 -5.24 8.64
C GLN A 260 -11.44 -4.42 7.35
N LEU A 261 -12.41 -3.52 7.11
CA LEU A 261 -12.35 -2.61 5.99
C LEU A 261 -11.14 -1.67 6.08
N LEU A 262 -10.85 -1.14 7.27
CA LEU A 262 -9.65 -0.34 7.50
C LEU A 262 -8.38 -1.13 7.20
N THR A 263 -8.29 -2.37 7.69
CA THR A 263 -7.15 -3.27 7.45
C THR A 263 -6.93 -3.51 5.95
N PHE A 264 -7.99 -3.83 5.22
CA PHE A 264 -7.94 -3.98 3.76
C PHE A 264 -7.42 -2.71 3.07
N CYS A 265 -7.94 -1.54 3.44
CA CYS A 265 -7.49 -0.26 2.88
C CYS A 265 -6.01 0.02 3.19
N LEU A 266 -5.55 -0.33 4.39
CA LEU A 266 -4.14 -0.17 4.77
C LEU A 266 -3.24 -1.11 3.96
N ILE A 267 -3.60 -2.38 3.82
CA ILE A 267 -2.88 -3.34 2.95
C ILE A 267 -2.83 -2.79 1.53
N ALA A 268 -3.97 -2.37 0.97
CA ALA A 268 -4.06 -1.84 -0.39
C ALA A 268 -3.13 -0.65 -0.61
N LEU A 269 -3.03 0.25 0.37
CA LEU A 269 -2.29 1.49 0.22
C LEU A 269 -0.80 1.34 0.54
N THR A 270 -0.44 0.52 1.54
CA THR A 270 0.92 0.46 2.08
C THR A 270 1.74 -0.74 1.58
N ILE A 271 1.07 -1.79 1.10
CA ILE A 271 1.70 -3.01 0.59
C ILE A 271 1.45 -3.09 -0.92
N ALA A 272 0.18 -3.30 -1.30
CA ALA A 272 -0.18 -3.58 -2.69
C ALA A 272 0.10 -2.41 -3.65
N PHE A 273 -0.17 -1.16 -3.26
CA PHE A 273 0.08 -0.01 -4.14
C PHE A 273 1.57 0.14 -4.49
N PRO A 274 2.49 0.26 -3.51
CA PRO A 274 3.92 0.33 -3.79
C PRO A 274 4.42 -0.83 -4.65
N GLU A 275 4.04 -2.07 -4.32
CA GLU A 275 4.48 -3.26 -5.03
C GLU A 275 3.96 -3.31 -6.47
N GLU A 276 2.65 -3.16 -6.68
CA GLU A 276 2.08 -3.24 -8.03
C GLU A 276 2.50 -2.06 -8.91
N LEU A 277 2.72 -0.88 -8.31
CA LEU A 277 3.27 0.26 -9.04
C LEU A 277 4.64 -0.08 -9.62
N PHE A 278 5.51 -0.69 -8.82
CA PHE A 278 6.84 -1.08 -9.27
C PHE A 278 6.78 -2.26 -10.25
N PHE A 279 6.22 -3.40 -9.83
CA PHE A 279 6.28 -4.63 -10.61
C PHE A 279 5.44 -4.58 -11.89
N ARG A 280 4.29 -3.90 -11.88
CA ARG A 280 3.39 -3.82 -13.06
C ARG A 280 3.54 -2.52 -13.81
N GLY A 281 3.44 -1.41 -13.07
CA GLY A 281 3.49 -0.08 -13.66
C GLY A 281 4.84 0.24 -14.29
N VAL A 282 5.94 -0.14 -13.64
CA VAL A 282 7.31 0.16 -14.12
C VAL A 282 7.94 -1.04 -14.81
N LEU A 283 8.07 -2.18 -14.12
CA LEU A 283 8.88 -3.30 -14.56
C LEU A 283 8.21 -4.09 -15.69
N ASP A 284 7.02 -4.68 -15.48
CA ASP A 284 6.30 -5.43 -16.53
C ASP A 284 6.11 -4.58 -17.78
N ARG A 285 5.56 -3.37 -17.62
CA ARG A 285 5.30 -2.47 -18.74
C ARG A 285 6.58 -2.00 -19.43
N GLY A 286 7.65 -1.74 -18.69
CA GLY A 286 8.95 -1.35 -19.26
C GLY A 286 9.62 -2.47 -20.02
N LEU A 287 9.60 -3.70 -19.49
CA LEU A 287 10.08 -4.89 -20.17
C LEU A 287 9.25 -5.19 -21.42
N GLU A 288 7.92 -5.04 -21.35
CA GLU A 288 7.02 -5.19 -22.49
C GLU A 288 7.40 -4.23 -23.62
N LEU A 289 7.57 -2.94 -23.32
CA LEU A 289 7.95 -1.93 -24.32
C LEU A 289 9.35 -2.19 -24.88
N ARG A 290 10.28 -2.69 -24.06
CA ARG A 290 11.68 -2.94 -24.45
C ARG A 290 11.85 -4.21 -25.30
N TRP A 291 11.16 -5.28 -24.94
CA TRP A 291 11.29 -6.60 -25.56
C TRP A 291 10.22 -6.88 -26.62
N LYS A 292 9.12 -6.11 -26.62
CA LYS A 292 7.93 -6.36 -27.46
C LYS A 292 7.39 -7.79 -27.31
N ARG A 293 7.57 -8.36 -26.11
CA ARG A 293 7.17 -9.73 -25.75
C ARG A 293 6.37 -9.67 -24.45
N PRO A 294 5.06 -9.38 -24.52
CA PRO A 294 4.25 -9.11 -23.32
C PRO A 294 4.23 -10.30 -22.37
N TRP A 295 4.13 -11.53 -22.85
CA TRP A 295 4.14 -12.71 -21.98
C TRP A 295 5.49 -12.93 -21.29
N LEU A 296 6.60 -12.68 -21.99
CA LEU A 296 7.93 -12.79 -21.37
C LEU A 296 8.11 -11.72 -20.28
N ALA A 297 7.66 -10.49 -20.53
CA ALA A 297 7.68 -9.43 -19.53
C ALA A 297 6.86 -9.78 -18.27
N LEU A 298 5.69 -10.42 -18.46
CA LEU A 298 4.84 -10.88 -17.37
C LEU A 298 5.56 -11.94 -16.54
N LEU A 299 6.13 -12.95 -17.20
CA LEU A 299 6.80 -14.06 -16.53
C LEU A 299 8.03 -13.57 -15.75
N VAL A 300 8.86 -12.70 -16.35
CA VAL A 300 10.03 -12.15 -15.68
C VAL A 300 9.65 -11.26 -14.50
N SER A 301 8.72 -10.32 -14.68
CA SER A 301 8.28 -9.44 -13.59
C SER A 301 7.64 -10.22 -12.43
N SER A 302 6.89 -11.28 -12.73
CA SER A 302 6.24 -12.13 -11.72
C SER A 302 7.24 -13.03 -11.00
N PHE A 303 8.23 -13.57 -11.70
CA PHE A 303 9.31 -14.32 -11.06
C PHE A 303 10.13 -13.43 -10.13
N LEU A 304 10.48 -12.21 -10.57
CA LEU A 304 11.19 -11.25 -9.73
C LEU A 304 10.37 -10.83 -8.51
N PHE A 305 9.05 -10.68 -8.66
CA PHE A 305 8.14 -10.47 -7.53
C PHE A 305 8.23 -11.61 -6.50
N GLY A 306 8.18 -12.87 -6.94
CA GLY A 306 8.37 -14.02 -6.05
C GLY A 306 9.77 -14.10 -5.44
N LEU A 307 10.81 -13.74 -6.19
CA LEU A 307 12.19 -13.70 -5.70
C LEU A 307 12.39 -12.70 -4.57
N MET A 308 11.71 -11.56 -4.62
CA MET A 308 11.79 -10.58 -3.56
C MET A 308 11.22 -11.07 -2.21
N HIS A 309 10.33 -12.06 -2.26
CA HIS A 309 9.72 -12.67 -1.08
C HIS A 309 10.55 -13.80 -0.47
N TRP A 310 11.75 -14.08 -1.01
CA TRP A 310 12.61 -15.19 -0.58
C TRP A 310 12.88 -15.20 0.93
N ASN A 311 13.15 -14.04 1.52
CA ASN A 311 13.58 -13.94 2.93
C ASN A 311 12.42 -13.96 3.95
N ASN A 312 11.18 -14.17 3.51
CA ASN A 312 10.01 -14.18 4.40
C ASN A 312 9.85 -15.51 5.14
N ARG A 313 10.63 -16.53 4.80
CA ARG A 313 10.59 -17.87 5.42
C ARG A 313 11.99 -18.33 5.80
N LYS A 314 12.09 -19.16 6.84
CA LYS A 314 13.38 -19.65 7.35
C LYS A 314 13.82 -20.94 6.68
N ASP A 315 12.89 -21.87 6.50
CA ASP A 315 13.17 -23.18 5.94
C ASP A 315 13.19 -23.13 4.41
N LEU A 316 14.18 -23.79 3.80
CA LEU A 316 14.38 -23.76 2.35
C LEU A 316 13.16 -24.27 1.58
N ALA A 317 12.50 -25.32 2.08
CA ALA A 317 11.28 -25.84 1.46
C ALA A 317 10.16 -24.78 1.43
N ASP A 318 9.95 -24.09 2.56
CA ASP A 318 8.97 -23.01 2.67
C ASP A 318 9.35 -21.78 1.83
N GLN A 319 10.64 -21.46 1.72
CA GLN A 319 11.13 -20.39 0.84
C GLN A 319 10.81 -20.69 -0.63
N ILE A 320 11.10 -21.91 -1.09
CA ILE A 320 10.83 -22.33 -2.47
C ILE A 320 9.32 -22.34 -2.73
N THR A 321 8.52 -22.89 -1.82
CA THR A 321 7.06 -22.87 -1.97
C THR A 321 6.51 -21.45 -2.00
N TYR A 322 6.97 -20.59 -1.10
CA TYR A 322 6.51 -19.21 -1.04
C TYR A 322 6.91 -18.41 -2.28
N LEU A 323 8.15 -18.58 -2.76
CA LEU A 323 8.62 -18.01 -4.03
C LEU A 323 7.73 -18.44 -5.21
N GLY A 324 7.37 -19.74 -5.27
CA GLY A 324 6.49 -20.27 -6.30
C GLY A 324 5.08 -19.68 -6.24
N LEU A 325 4.46 -19.68 -5.05
CA LEU A 325 3.12 -19.12 -4.84
C LEU A 325 3.08 -17.60 -5.09
N ALA A 326 4.08 -16.85 -4.62
CA ALA A 326 4.21 -15.43 -4.88
C ALA A 326 4.44 -15.13 -6.36
N SER A 327 5.24 -15.95 -7.07
CA SER A 327 5.41 -15.82 -8.52
C SER A 327 4.08 -16.04 -9.26
N LEU A 328 3.28 -17.04 -8.84
CA LEU A 328 1.96 -17.30 -9.41
C LEU A 328 0.98 -16.17 -9.11
N ALA A 329 0.99 -15.63 -7.89
CA ALA A 329 0.22 -14.45 -7.51
C ALA A 329 0.61 -13.26 -8.40
N GLY A 330 1.91 -13.09 -8.64
CA GLY A 330 2.41 -12.06 -9.54
C GLY A 330 1.87 -12.17 -10.97
N ILE A 331 1.72 -13.39 -11.50
CA ILE A 331 1.07 -13.60 -12.80
C ILE A 331 -0.38 -13.13 -12.75
N ALA A 332 -1.12 -13.50 -11.70
CA ALA A 332 -2.51 -13.08 -11.51
C ALA A 332 -2.64 -11.55 -11.43
N TYR A 333 -1.76 -10.89 -10.68
CA TYR A 333 -1.73 -9.43 -10.54
C TYR A 333 -1.41 -8.74 -11.88
N GLY A 334 -0.47 -9.28 -12.66
CA GLY A 334 -0.17 -8.77 -14.00
C GLY A 334 -1.30 -8.98 -15.01
N LEU A 335 -2.08 -10.07 -14.90
CA LEU A 335 -3.29 -10.25 -15.70
C LEU A 335 -4.37 -9.23 -15.32
N ALA A 336 -4.56 -8.95 -14.03
CA ALA A 336 -5.47 -7.92 -13.55
C ALA A 336 -5.03 -6.53 -14.04
N PHE A 337 -3.73 -6.23 -13.97
CA PHE A 337 -3.13 -5.00 -14.49
C PHE A 337 -3.42 -4.80 -15.98
N ARG A 338 -3.20 -5.82 -16.81
CA ARG A 338 -3.39 -5.72 -18.26
C ARG A 338 -4.85 -5.53 -18.66
N LYS A 339 -5.78 -6.11 -17.91
CA LYS A 339 -7.21 -6.06 -18.20
C LYS A 339 -7.93 -4.86 -17.59
N GLY A 340 -7.43 -4.30 -16.48
CA GLY A 340 -8.11 -3.23 -15.75
C GLY A 340 -7.21 -2.19 -15.09
N GLY A 341 -5.94 -2.12 -15.48
CA GLY A 341 -4.96 -1.14 -14.99
C GLY A 341 -4.49 -1.39 -13.56
N LEU A 342 -3.69 -0.44 -13.06
CA LEU A 342 -3.01 -0.52 -11.78
C LEU A 342 -3.96 -0.75 -10.60
N LEU A 343 -5.11 -0.08 -10.57
CA LEU A 343 -6.09 -0.24 -9.50
C LEU A 343 -6.65 -1.66 -9.41
N SER A 344 -6.79 -2.37 -10.54
CA SER A 344 -7.26 -3.76 -10.54
C SER A 344 -6.23 -4.70 -9.92
N ALA A 345 -4.93 -4.48 -10.19
CA ALA A 345 -3.84 -5.23 -9.60
C ALA A 345 -3.75 -4.97 -8.09
N ILE A 346 -3.79 -3.70 -7.67
CA ILE A 346 -3.76 -3.30 -6.25
C ILE A 346 -4.91 -3.95 -5.47
N PHE A 347 -6.13 -3.89 -6.02
CA PHE A 347 -7.29 -4.48 -5.37
C PHE A 347 -7.14 -6.01 -5.22
N LEU A 348 -6.74 -6.70 -6.29
CA LEU A 348 -6.54 -8.15 -6.25
C LEU A 348 -5.43 -8.53 -5.25
N HIS A 349 -4.31 -7.83 -5.26
CA HIS A 349 -3.21 -8.07 -4.33
C HIS A 349 -3.68 -7.88 -2.88
N ALA A 350 -4.31 -6.74 -2.57
CA ALA A 350 -4.86 -6.50 -1.24
C ALA A 350 -5.90 -7.54 -0.81
N LEU A 351 -6.71 -8.03 -1.75
CA LEU A 351 -7.70 -9.08 -1.50
C LEU A 351 -7.04 -10.42 -1.17
N VAL A 352 -5.98 -10.80 -1.89
CA VAL A 352 -5.22 -12.03 -1.62
C VAL A 352 -4.61 -11.97 -0.22
N ASP A 353 -3.94 -10.87 0.12
CA ASP A 353 -3.33 -10.68 1.44
C ASP A 353 -4.37 -10.66 2.57
N TRP A 354 -5.50 -9.99 2.35
CA TRP A 354 -6.58 -9.92 3.33
C TRP A 354 -7.22 -11.29 3.56
N VAL A 355 -7.50 -12.05 2.50
CA VAL A 355 -7.99 -13.44 2.61
C VAL A 355 -6.96 -14.31 3.31
N TRP A 356 -5.67 -14.14 3.00
CA TRP A 356 -4.59 -14.84 3.69
C TRP A 356 -4.62 -14.59 5.19
N GLN A 357 -4.66 -13.32 5.60
CA GLN A 357 -4.70 -12.93 7.00
C GLN A 357 -5.95 -13.44 7.73
N LEU A 358 -7.09 -13.55 7.04
CA LEU A 358 -8.34 -14.00 7.63
C LEU A 358 -8.43 -15.52 7.76
N ALA A 359 -8.15 -16.24 6.67
CA ALA A 359 -8.49 -17.66 6.56
C ALA A 359 -7.33 -18.60 6.92
N PHE A 360 -6.09 -18.14 6.78
CA PHE A 360 -4.94 -19.01 6.84
C PHE A 360 -3.96 -18.60 7.94
N SER A 361 -3.38 -19.61 8.57
CA SER A 361 -2.24 -19.50 9.45
C SER A 361 -1.03 -20.08 8.75
N LYS A 362 0.10 -19.39 8.89
CA LYS A 362 1.43 -19.99 8.72
C LYS A 362 2.55 -19.18 9.33
#